data_AF-A0A1Y4CNA3-F1
#
_entry.id   AF-A0A1Y4CNA3-F1
#
_cell.length_a   1.000
_cell.length_b   1.000
_cell.length_c   1.000
_cell.angle_alpha   90.00
_cell.angle_beta   90.00
_cell.angle_gamma   90.00
#
_symmetry.space_group_name_H-M   'P 1'
#
loop_
_entity.id
_entity.type
_entity.pdbx_description
1 polymer ?
#
loop_
_entity_poly.entity_id
_entity_poly.type
_entity_poly.pdbx_seq_one_letter_code
_entity_poly.pdbx_strand_id
1 'polypeptide(L)'
;MEWKLVAPDIDRLLGCFNGGYKNPAAQTRKVLGALDHLIEELADLAPLATSNEAKSIWLKVPRGSLDDFDSYEDPLGEGEVGSREEFIALWESEYPDSYKWYELVIMKSERCRAVSVGRVSVVCADLGREPAEGDWHEEHLLALLEMLVRAASESMDALRSGTYNETVANELPYFHRIGVVSRGDVWACEPESRAAHFDGMDSDTFEAFCSYASSDAEDASKINRLPSMTGNDFLAACALGYEACGYNLCGKGGKRLPLDDLYLCYADGRDEGLTGKGMGLHSGPGVDLSSSDAWEEWYFNRNRIGGHPWEVCRGGNSTHVSLFVCHDGPETEFRHRLGELSDAEFQESKKLWGYYYAVAGKAWSRSVEAVGFYVALKCAGLPAVLCDARAVLARFKGEDLIGVVPHDVIPAYCESMFPKRLGTILDFMHVYDEDMANFGDKIEWLPEPAARLASRAME
;
A
#
# COMPACT_ATOMS: atom_id res chain seq x y z
N MET A 1 -26.54 -17.36 -26.45
CA MET A 1 -27.14 -16.57 -25.37
C MET A 1 -27.10 -15.12 -25.85
N GLU A 2 -28.21 -14.39 -25.77
CA GLU A 2 -28.23 -12.96 -26.16
C GLU A 2 -27.89 -12.15 -24.90
N TRP A 3 -26.72 -11.51 -24.90
CA TRP A 3 -26.24 -10.70 -23.78
C TRP A 3 -26.92 -9.34 -23.79
N LYS A 4 -27.43 -8.91 -22.63
CA LYS A 4 -28.07 -7.62 -22.43
C LYS A 4 -27.13 -6.69 -21.66
N LEU A 5 -27.23 -5.39 -21.92
CA LEU A 5 -26.47 -4.39 -21.16
C LEU A 5 -27.10 -4.20 -19.77
N VAL A 6 -26.86 -5.17 -18.90
CA VAL A 6 -27.30 -5.22 -17.49
C VAL A 6 -26.17 -5.78 -16.64
N ALA A 7 -26.14 -5.41 -15.36
CA ALA A 7 -25.05 -5.73 -14.46
C ALA A 7 -24.76 -7.25 -14.32
N PRO A 8 -25.75 -8.15 -14.18
CA PRO A 8 -25.50 -9.60 -14.13
C PRO A 8 -24.76 -10.16 -15.35
N ASP A 9 -25.11 -9.69 -16.55
CA ASP A 9 -24.49 -10.15 -17.80
C ASP A 9 -23.04 -9.66 -17.92
N ILE A 10 -22.76 -8.42 -17.51
CA ILE A 10 -21.39 -7.91 -17.43
C ILE A 10 -20.57 -8.71 -16.42
N ASP A 11 -21.10 -8.92 -15.21
CA ASP A 11 -20.39 -9.63 -14.14
C ASP A 11 -20.09 -11.09 -14.54
N ARG A 12 -21.05 -11.79 -15.16
CA ARG A 12 -20.87 -13.15 -15.66
C ARG A 12 -19.73 -13.22 -16.69
N LEU A 13 -19.67 -12.28 -17.62
CA LEU A 13 -18.59 -12.21 -18.60
C LEU A 13 -17.24 -11.81 -17.97
N LEU A 14 -17.23 -10.88 -17.01
CA LEU A 14 -16.03 -10.52 -16.26
C LEU A 14 -15.49 -11.72 -15.47
N GLY A 15 -16.38 -12.56 -14.94
CA GLY A 15 -16.04 -13.82 -14.27
C GLY A 15 -15.16 -14.74 -15.13
N CYS A 16 -15.37 -14.76 -16.45
CA CYS A 16 -14.53 -15.54 -17.38
C CYS A 16 -13.06 -15.05 -17.44
N PHE A 17 -12.78 -13.84 -16.95
CA PHE A 17 -11.47 -13.20 -17.04
C PHE A 17 -10.83 -12.93 -15.67
N ASN A 18 -11.43 -13.40 -14.58
CA ASN A 18 -10.95 -13.19 -13.21
C ASN A 18 -9.72 -14.08 -12.84
N GLY A 19 -8.75 -14.17 -13.74
CA GLY A 19 -7.53 -14.97 -13.59
C GLY A 19 -6.31 -14.20 -13.06
N GLY A 20 -6.51 -12.96 -12.60
CA GLY A 20 -5.42 -12.05 -12.20
C GLY A 20 -4.77 -11.31 -13.37
N TYR A 21 -3.53 -10.85 -13.17
CA TYR A 21 -2.80 -10.04 -14.14
C TYR A 21 -2.51 -10.80 -15.43
N LYS A 22 -2.90 -10.23 -16.58
CA LYS A 22 -2.60 -10.81 -17.89
C LYS A 22 -1.36 -10.17 -18.51
N ASN A 23 -0.35 -11.00 -18.76
CA ASN A 23 0.78 -10.58 -19.59
C ASN A 23 0.32 -10.30 -21.03
N PRO A 24 0.96 -9.36 -21.74
CA PRO A 24 0.69 -9.11 -23.15
C PRO A 24 0.79 -10.41 -23.97
N ALA A 25 -0.24 -10.70 -24.76
CA ALA A 25 -0.32 -11.91 -25.58
C ALA A 25 -0.89 -11.61 -26.97
N ALA A 26 -0.56 -12.45 -27.95
CA ALA A 26 -1.18 -12.36 -29.27
C ALA A 26 -2.70 -12.58 -29.15
N GLN A 27 -3.48 -11.79 -29.89
CA GLN A 27 -4.94 -11.86 -29.92
C GLN A 27 -5.42 -12.12 -31.35
N THR A 28 -6.64 -12.62 -31.49
CA THR A 28 -7.23 -12.86 -32.81
C THR A 28 -7.56 -11.53 -33.50
N ARG A 29 -7.68 -11.53 -34.83
CA ARG A 29 -8.03 -10.32 -35.58
C ARG A 29 -9.40 -9.74 -35.20
N LYS A 30 -10.35 -10.59 -34.81
CA LYS A 30 -11.67 -10.13 -34.36
C LYS A 30 -11.57 -9.37 -33.04
N VAL A 31 -10.84 -9.92 -32.08
CA VAL A 31 -10.62 -9.28 -30.77
C VAL A 31 -9.88 -7.95 -30.96
N LEU A 32 -8.84 -7.91 -31.79
CA LEU A 32 -8.14 -6.67 -32.11
C LEU A 32 -9.09 -5.61 -32.71
N GLY A 33 -9.96 -5.98 -33.64
CA GLY A 33 -10.95 -5.07 -34.21
C GLY A 33 -11.97 -4.56 -33.17
N ALA A 34 -12.43 -5.42 -32.27
CA ALA A 34 -13.32 -5.03 -31.17
C ALA A 34 -12.63 -4.09 -30.17
N LEU A 35 -11.34 -4.32 -29.87
CA LEU A 35 -10.53 -3.45 -29.03
C LEU A 35 -10.35 -2.07 -29.65
N ASP A 36 -10.02 -2.02 -30.94
CA ASP A 36 -9.89 -0.75 -31.66
C ASP A 36 -11.21 0.02 -31.66
N HIS A 37 -12.35 -0.67 -31.79
CA HIS A 37 -13.66 -0.03 -31.72
C HIS A 37 -13.94 0.61 -30.35
N LEU A 38 -13.68 -0.10 -29.25
CA LEU A 38 -13.82 0.45 -27.89
C LEU A 38 -12.88 1.62 -27.63
N ILE A 39 -11.64 1.53 -28.11
CA ILE A 39 -10.64 2.59 -27.95
C ILE A 39 -11.01 3.82 -28.76
N GLU A 40 -11.61 3.63 -29.93
CA GLU A 40 -12.11 4.73 -30.78
C GLU A 40 -13.32 5.42 -30.14
N GLU A 41 -14.22 4.68 -29.48
CA GLU A 41 -15.35 5.27 -28.73
C GLU A 41 -14.86 6.26 -27.65
N LEU A 42 -13.71 5.95 -27.04
CA LEU A 42 -13.05 6.77 -26.03
C LEU A 42 -11.95 7.68 -26.62
N ALA A 43 -11.88 7.87 -27.94
CA ALA A 43 -10.83 8.66 -28.60
C ALA A 43 -10.77 10.11 -28.07
N ASP A 44 -11.94 10.73 -27.89
CA ASP A 44 -12.06 12.11 -27.41
C ASP A 44 -11.85 12.26 -25.89
N LEU A 45 -11.78 11.17 -25.12
CA LEU A 45 -11.52 11.22 -23.69
C LEU A 45 -10.06 11.59 -23.43
N ALA A 46 -9.83 12.53 -22.52
CA ALA A 46 -8.49 12.91 -22.10
C ALA A 46 -7.77 11.76 -21.36
N PRO A 47 -6.44 11.64 -21.50
CA PRO A 47 -5.67 10.64 -20.76
C PRO A 47 -5.68 10.92 -19.25
N LEU A 48 -5.32 9.88 -18.48
CA LEU A 48 -5.09 9.99 -17.04
C LEU A 48 -3.97 10.98 -16.73
N ALA A 49 -4.06 11.67 -15.59
CA ALA A 49 -3.00 12.61 -15.17
C ALA A 49 -1.64 11.91 -14.95
N THR A 50 -1.67 10.61 -14.65
CA THR A 50 -0.49 9.78 -14.38
C THR A 50 0.04 9.05 -15.61
N SER A 51 -0.70 9.02 -16.73
CA SER A 51 -0.32 8.27 -17.93
C SER A 51 -0.97 8.87 -19.17
N ASN A 52 -0.17 9.18 -20.18
CA ASN A 52 -0.64 9.63 -21.50
C ASN A 52 -1.18 8.49 -22.38
N GLU A 53 -0.93 7.23 -22.02
CA GLU A 53 -1.36 6.05 -22.78
C GLU A 53 -2.66 5.45 -22.24
N ALA A 54 -3.06 5.79 -21.00
CA ALA A 54 -4.24 5.24 -20.35
C ALA A 54 -5.35 6.28 -20.19
N LYS A 55 -6.60 5.83 -20.28
CA LYS A 55 -7.82 6.61 -20.09
C LYS A 55 -8.77 5.82 -19.20
N SER A 56 -9.54 6.52 -18.35
CA SER A 56 -10.55 5.91 -17.49
C SER A 56 -11.87 6.65 -17.56
N ILE A 57 -12.98 5.92 -17.53
CA ILE A 57 -14.34 6.44 -17.41
C ILE A 57 -15.20 5.47 -16.60
N TRP A 58 -16.09 6.00 -15.78
CA TRP A 58 -17.10 5.25 -15.05
C TRP A 58 -18.29 4.94 -15.96
N LEU A 59 -18.73 3.69 -15.93
CA LEU A 59 -19.91 3.20 -16.62
C LEU A 59 -21.03 2.99 -15.62
N LYS A 60 -22.22 3.53 -15.92
CA LYS A 60 -23.43 3.35 -15.11
C LYS A 60 -24.36 2.37 -15.82
N VAL A 61 -24.42 1.14 -15.35
CA VAL A 61 -25.12 0.03 -16.04
C VAL A 61 -26.38 -0.34 -15.26
N PRO A 62 -27.54 -0.51 -15.91
CA PRO A 62 -28.76 -0.95 -15.23
C PRO A 62 -28.57 -2.26 -14.47
N ARG A 63 -29.19 -2.39 -13.30
CA ARG A 63 -29.22 -3.64 -12.53
C ARG A 63 -29.77 -4.84 -13.31
N GLY A 64 -30.71 -4.60 -14.22
CA GLY A 64 -31.51 -5.68 -14.81
C GLY A 64 -32.65 -6.13 -13.90
N SER A 65 -33.36 -7.15 -14.35
CA SER A 65 -34.48 -7.79 -13.65
C SER A 65 -34.03 -9.12 -13.02
N LEU A 66 -34.88 -9.71 -12.18
CA LEU A 66 -34.61 -11.04 -11.61
C LEU A 66 -34.40 -12.11 -12.70
N ASP A 67 -35.04 -11.96 -13.86
CA ASP A 67 -34.89 -12.88 -15.00
C ASP A 67 -33.52 -12.75 -15.70
N ASP A 68 -32.80 -11.66 -15.46
CA ASP A 68 -31.44 -11.44 -15.98
C ASP A 68 -30.35 -11.92 -15.00
N PHE A 69 -30.72 -12.18 -13.74
CA PHE A 69 -29.78 -12.54 -12.67
C PHE A 69 -29.25 -13.97 -12.82
N ASP A 70 -30.11 -14.97 -12.61
CA ASP A 70 -29.79 -16.37 -12.85
C ASP A 70 -31.07 -17.21 -13.00
N SER A 71 -30.93 -18.48 -13.36
CA SER A 71 -32.01 -19.45 -13.26
C SER A 71 -32.16 -19.86 -11.79
N TYR A 72 -33.39 -19.90 -11.25
CA TYR A 72 -33.60 -20.36 -9.87
C TYR A 72 -33.10 -21.81 -9.64
N GLU A 73 -33.05 -22.62 -10.69
CA GLU A 73 -32.68 -24.04 -10.60
C GLU A 73 -31.19 -24.22 -10.27
N ASP A 74 -30.32 -23.34 -10.76
CA ASP A 74 -28.86 -23.50 -10.58
C ASP A 74 -28.43 -23.22 -9.13
N PRO A 75 -28.73 -22.05 -8.51
CA PRO A 75 -28.39 -21.80 -7.10
C PRO A 75 -29.10 -22.76 -6.13
N LEU A 76 -30.30 -23.26 -6.49
CA LEU A 76 -31.00 -24.28 -5.72
C LEU A 76 -30.26 -25.64 -5.78
N GLY A 77 -29.78 -26.01 -6.97
CA GLY A 77 -29.00 -27.23 -7.19
C GLY A 77 -27.63 -27.19 -6.52
N GLU A 78 -27.02 -26.02 -6.45
CA GLU A 78 -25.74 -25.76 -5.76
C GLU A 78 -25.90 -25.59 -4.24
N GLY A 79 -27.13 -25.42 -3.76
CA GLY A 79 -27.45 -25.26 -2.35
C GLY A 79 -27.18 -23.86 -1.81
N GLU A 80 -26.99 -22.88 -2.68
CA GLU A 80 -26.85 -21.46 -2.33
C GLU A 80 -28.16 -20.87 -1.80
N VAL A 81 -29.29 -21.39 -2.29
CA VAL A 81 -30.64 -21.00 -1.85
C VAL A 81 -31.51 -22.24 -1.64
N GLY A 82 -32.40 -22.19 -0.64
CA GLY A 82 -33.38 -23.23 -0.32
C GLY A 82 -34.82 -22.88 -0.74
N SER A 83 -35.07 -21.64 -1.16
CA SER A 83 -36.41 -21.16 -1.53
C SER A 83 -36.36 -20.06 -2.58
N ARG A 84 -37.50 -19.76 -3.22
CA ARG A 84 -37.59 -18.68 -4.20
C ARG A 84 -37.43 -17.32 -3.53
N GLU A 85 -37.86 -17.20 -2.28
CA GLU A 85 -37.67 -16.03 -1.45
C GLU A 85 -36.18 -15.75 -1.18
N GLU A 86 -35.41 -16.80 -0.85
CA GLU A 86 -33.95 -16.68 -0.68
C GLU A 86 -33.24 -16.32 -1.98
N PHE A 87 -33.72 -16.81 -3.13
CA PHE A 87 -33.20 -16.41 -4.45
C PHE A 87 -33.43 -14.93 -4.77
N ILE A 88 -34.61 -14.39 -4.43
CA ILE A 88 -34.89 -12.96 -4.58
C ILE A 88 -34.00 -12.14 -3.64
N ALA A 89 -33.83 -12.60 -2.38
CA ALA A 89 -32.98 -11.93 -1.41
C ALA A 89 -31.50 -11.92 -1.83
N LEU A 90 -31.00 -13.00 -2.45
CA LEU A 90 -29.65 -13.07 -3.01
C LEU A 90 -29.45 -12.01 -4.11
N TRP A 91 -30.38 -11.93 -5.07
CA TRP A 91 -30.34 -10.92 -6.12
C TRP A 91 -30.37 -9.49 -5.57
N GLU A 92 -31.24 -9.20 -4.59
CA GLU A 92 -31.32 -7.90 -3.93
C GLU A 92 -30.06 -7.57 -3.11
N SER A 93 -29.38 -8.59 -2.59
CA SER A 93 -28.10 -8.43 -1.88
C SER A 93 -26.94 -8.14 -2.83
N GLU A 94 -26.87 -8.81 -3.98
CA GLU A 94 -25.78 -8.61 -4.94
C GLU A 94 -25.96 -7.35 -5.80
N TYR A 95 -27.21 -6.98 -6.05
CA TYR A 95 -27.59 -5.81 -6.81
C TYR A 95 -28.65 -4.97 -6.05
N PRO A 96 -28.24 -4.29 -4.97
CA PRO A 96 -29.15 -3.51 -4.14
C PRO A 96 -29.66 -2.25 -4.85
N ASP A 97 -28.82 -1.66 -5.69
CA ASP A 97 -29.10 -0.40 -6.38
C ASP A 97 -29.71 -0.60 -7.76
N SER A 98 -30.43 0.41 -8.26
CA SER A 98 -31.02 0.39 -9.61
C SER A 98 -29.96 0.36 -10.73
N TYR A 99 -28.72 0.72 -10.42
CA TYR A 99 -27.57 0.70 -11.31
C TYR A 99 -26.34 0.15 -10.59
N LYS A 100 -25.47 -0.54 -11.33
CA LYS A 100 -24.13 -0.90 -10.89
C LYS A 100 -23.10 -0.07 -11.66
N TRP A 101 -22.02 0.28 -10.98
CA TRP A 101 -20.96 1.12 -11.51
C TRP A 101 -19.71 0.30 -11.83
N TYR A 102 -19.06 0.64 -12.94
CA TYR A 102 -17.84 -0.03 -13.38
C TYR A 102 -16.82 1.00 -13.84
N GLU A 103 -15.60 0.97 -13.31
CA GLU A 103 -14.51 1.77 -13.87
C GLU A 103 -13.96 1.05 -15.11
N LEU A 104 -14.10 1.65 -16.29
CA LEU A 104 -13.50 1.17 -17.52
C LEU A 104 -12.16 1.89 -17.75
N VAL A 105 -11.08 1.12 -17.75
CA VAL A 105 -9.75 1.61 -18.10
C VAL A 105 -9.31 1.01 -19.42
N ILE A 106 -8.91 1.87 -20.36
CA ILE A 106 -8.27 1.46 -21.61
C ILE A 106 -6.84 1.96 -21.64
N MET A 107 -5.96 1.19 -22.28
CA MET A 107 -4.58 1.60 -22.55
C MET A 107 -4.22 1.36 -24.01
N LYS A 108 -3.57 2.37 -24.59
CA LYS A 108 -3.16 2.42 -26.00
C LYS A 108 -1.69 2.86 -26.08
N SER A 109 -0.78 1.93 -26.39
CA SER A 109 0.64 2.21 -26.68
C SER A 109 1.06 1.69 -28.06
N GLU A 110 2.30 1.91 -28.49
CA GLU A 110 2.79 1.28 -29.74
C GLU A 110 2.88 -0.24 -29.64
N ARG A 111 3.03 -0.77 -28.42
CA ARG A 111 3.29 -2.21 -28.18
C ARG A 111 2.05 -2.98 -27.80
N CYS A 112 1.07 -2.32 -27.19
CA CYS A 112 -0.08 -3.03 -26.66
C CYS A 112 -1.39 -2.22 -26.67
N ARG A 113 -2.48 -2.98 -26.61
CA ARG A 113 -3.85 -2.51 -26.38
C ARG A 113 -4.39 -3.28 -25.19
N ALA A 114 -4.87 -2.60 -24.17
CA ALA A 114 -5.38 -3.28 -22.98
C ALA A 114 -6.70 -2.67 -22.50
N VAL A 115 -7.52 -3.51 -21.89
CA VAL A 115 -8.79 -3.15 -21.26
C VAL A 115 -8.84 -3.80 -19.89
N SER A 116 -9.22 -3.02 -18.88
CA SER A 116 -9.61 -3.53 -17.56
C SER A 116 -10.92 -2.89 -17.12
N VAL A 117 -11.68 -3.64 -16.33
CA VAL A 117 -12.93 -3.19 -15.72
C VAL A 117 -12.83 -3.43 -14.21
N GLY A 118 -12.79 -2.35 -13.43
CA GLY A 118 -12.32 -2.40 -12.05
C GLY A 118 -10.98 -3.14 -11.95
N ARG A 119 -10.89 -4.15 -11.06
CA ARG A 119 -9.70 -5.00 -10.93
C ARG A 119 -9.51 -6.05 -12.01
N VAL A 120 -10.51 -6.31 -12.84
CA VAL A 120 -10.45 -7.43 -13.79
C VAL A 120 -9.64 -7.00 -15.01
N SER A 121 -8.47 -7.62 -15.19
CA SER A 121 -7.67 -7.47 -16.42
C SER A 121 -8.31 -8.30 -17.54
N VAL A 122 -9.18 -7.66 -18.32
CA VAL A 122 -9.98 -8.33 -19.36
C VAL A 122 -9.08 -8.85 -20.48
N VAL A 123 -8.26 -7.98 -21.07
CA VAL A 123 -7.36 -8.35 -22.17
C VAL A 123 -6.16 -7.41 -22.25
N CYS A 124 -5.00 -7.96 -22.62
CA CYS A 124 -3.79 -7.23 -22.96
C CYS A 124 -3.20 -7.81 -24.26
N ALA A 125 -3.45 -7.15 -25.38
CA ALA A 125 -3.00 -7.56 -26.70
C ALA A 125 -1.58 -7.06 -26.97
N ASP A 126 -0.67 -7.96 -27.32
CA ASP A 126 0.69 -7.67 -27.80
C ASP A 126 0.67 -7.45 -29.32
N LEU A 127 0.92 -6.21 -29.74
CA LEU A 127 0.92 -5.80 -31.15
C LEU A 127 2.22 -6.19 -31.87
N GLY A 128 3.25 -6.64 -31.15
CA GLY A 128 4.51 -7.11 -31.73
C GLY A 128 4.47 -8.56 -32.20
N ARG A 129 3.35 -9.27 -31.98
CA ARG A 129 3.16 -10.68 -32.36
C ARG A 129 2.14 -10.81 -33.48
N GLU A 130 2.32 -11.85 -34.30
CA GLU A 130 1.31 -12.22 -35.29
C GLU A 130 -0.02 -12.58 -34.61
N PRO A 131 -1.17 -12.16 -35.17
CA PRO A 131 -2.48 -12.49 -34.61
C PRO A 131 -2.68 -13.99 -34.43
N ALA A 132 -3.29 -14.38 -33.31
CA ALA A 132 -3.65 -15.76 -33.05
C ALA A 132 -4.78 -16.23 -33.99
N GLU A 133 -4.81 -17.54 -34.30
CA GLU A 133 -5.85 -18.13 -35.15
C GLU A 133 -7.19 -18.32 -34.41
N GLY A 134 -7.18 -18.41 -33.08
CA GLY A 134 -8.37 -18.58 -32.25
C GLY A 134 -8.08 -18.46 -30.75
N ASP A 135 -9.13 -18.19 -29.94
CA ASP A 135 -9.10 -18.17 -28.49
C ASP A 135 -10.38 -18.83 -27.94
N TRP A 136 -10.25 -19.69 -26.92
CA TRP A 136 -11.34 -20.38 -26.24
C TRP A 136 -12.34 -19.42 -25.58
N HIS A 137 -11.90 -18.22 -25.22
CA HIS A 137 -12.73 -17.18 -24.63
C HIS A 137 -13.12 -16.08 -25.64
N GLU A 138 -12.82 -16.23 -26.94
CA GLU A 138 -13.08 -15.21 -27.96
C GLU A 138 -14.52 -14.72 -27.94
N GLU A 139 -15.50 -15.63 -27.91
CA GLU A 139 -16.92 -15.27 -27.96
C GLU A 139 -17.37 -14.45 -26.74
N HIS A 140 -16.94 -14.84 -25.54
CA HIS A 140 -17.24 -14.13 -24.29
C HIS A 140 -16.53 -12.76 -24.26
N LEU A 141 -15.30 -12.68 -24.76
CA LEU A 141 -14.54 -11.44 -24.82
C LEU A 141 -15.17 -10.45 -25.81
N LEU A 142 -15.57 -10.93 -27.00
CA LEU A 142 -16.24 -10.09 -27.99
C LEU A 142 -17.58 -9.57 -27.46
N ALA A 143 -18.37 -10.42 -26.80
CA ALA A 143 -19.62 -10.01 -26.17
C ALA A 143 -19.41 -8.94 -25.08
N LEU A 144 -18.37 -9.10 -24.25
CA LEU A 144 -18.04 -8.13 -23.22
C LEU A 144 -17.62 -6.80 -23.82
N LEU A 145 -16.71 -6.81 -24.81
CA LEU A 145 -16.25 -5.59 -25.48
C LEU A 145 -17.40 -4.85 -26.16
N GLU A 146 -18.35 -5.56 -26.79
CA GLU A 146 -19.53 -4.95 -27.38
C GLU A 146 -20.41 -4.24 -26.34
N MET A 147 -20.62 -4.85 -25.17
CA MET A 147 -21.37 -4.20 -24.09
C MET A 147 -20.62 -2.99 -23.51
N LEU A 148 -19.30 -3.11 -23.35
CA LEU A 148 -18.47 -1.99 -22.88
C LEU A 148 -18.50 -0.81 -23.86
N VAL A 149 -18.52 -1.06 -25.17
CA VAL A 149 -18.68 0.01 -26.19
C VAL A 149 -20.00 0.74 -25.97
N ARG A 150 -21.11 0.01 -25.82
CA ARG A 150 -22.43 0.62 -25.61
C ARG A 150 -22.48 1.47 -24.34
N ALA A 151 -22.00 0.94 -23.22
CA ALA A 151 -21.96 1.66 -21.95
C ALA A 151 -21.00 2.87 -21.97
N ALA A 152 -19.84 2.71 -22.63
CA ALA A 152 -18.88 3.79 -22.81
C ALA A 152 -19.48 4.92 -23.64
N SER A 153 -20.25 4.59 -24.68
CA SER A 153 -20.94 5.57 -25.51
C SER A 153 -21.93 6.43 -24.71
N GLU A 154 -22.76 5.80 -23.87
CA GLU A 154 -23.67 6.52 -22.96
C GLU A 154 -22.91 7.47 -22.02
N SER A 155 -21.78 7.01 -21.47
CA SER A 155 -20.94 7.80 -20.57
C SER A 155 -20.23 8.96 -21.30
N MET A 156 -19.75 8.73 -22.53
CA MET A 156 -19.14 9.75 -23.37
C MET A 156 -20.14 10.80 -23.84
N ASP A 157 -21.37 10.42 -24.14
CA ASP A 157 -22.44 11.36 -24.49
C ASP A 157 -22.85 12.22 -23.29
N ALA A 158 -22.91 11.64 -22.10
CA ALA A 158 -23.06 12.40 -20.85
C ALA A 158 -21.88 13.37 -20.63
N LEU A 159 -20.65 12.96 -20.98
CA LEU A 159 -19.47 13.81 -20.86
C LEU A 159 -19.50 14.97 -21.86
N ARG A 160 -19.85 14.70 -23.12
CA ARG A 160 -20.00 15.70 -24.19
C ARG A 160 -21.12 16.70 -23.90
N SER A 161 -22.20 16.26 -23.24
CA SER A 161 -23.29 17.13 -22.80
C SER A 161 -23.01 17.90 -21.51
N GLY A 162 -21.91 17.58 -20.81
CA GLY A 162 -21.48 18.26 -19.59
C GLY A 162 -22.19 17.76 -18.31
N THR A 163 -22.95 16.67 -18.38
CA THR A 163 -23.70 16.11 -17.24
C THR A 163 -22.95 15.03 -16.48
N TYR A 164 -22.01 14.34 -17.13
CA TYR A 164 -21.31 13.16 -16.60
C TYR A 164 -20.66 13.37 -15.22
N ASN A 165 -19.82 14.39 -15.07
CA ASN A 165 -19.04 14.57 -13.84
C ASN A 165 -19.93 14.88 -12.62
N GLU A 166 -21.05 15.58 -12.83
CA GLU A 166 -22.04 15.83 -11.79
C GLU A 166 -22.76 14.54 -11.38
N THR A 167 -23.16 13.71 -12.36
CA THR A 167 -23.74 12.40 -12.11
C THR A 167 -22.78 11.51 -11.30
N VAL A 168 -21.50 11.41 -11.70
CA VAL A 168 -20.51 10.61 -10.95
C VAL A 168 -20.31 11.16 -9.54
N ALA A 169 -20.14 12.47 -9.38
CA ALA A 169 -19.93 13.07 -8.07
C ALA A 169 -21.10 12.83 -7.10
N ASN A 170 -22.33 12.80 -7.60
CA ASN A 170 -23.54 12.66 -6.79
C ASN A 170 -23.97 11.20 -6.57
N GLU A 171 -23.73 10.32 -7.54
CA GLU A 171 -24.35 8.99 -7.57
C GLU A 171 -23.35 7.83 -7.47
N LEU A 172 -22.04 8.04 -7.61
CA LEU A 172 -21.06 6.96 -7.46
C LEU A 172 -21.11 6.42 -6.02
N PRO A 173 -21.29 5.10 -5.80
CA PRO A 173 -21.36 4.52 -4.45
C PRO A 173 -20.08 4.73 -3.63
N TYR A 174 -20.22 4.78 -2.30
CA TYR A 174 -19.10 5.07 -1.39
C TYR A 174 -17.95 4.05 -1.48
N PHE A 175 -18.26 2.78 -1.78
CA PHE A 175 -17.27 1.70 -1.88
C PHE A 175 -16.37 1.79 -3.12
N HIS A 176 -16.64 2.75 -4.02
CA HIS A 176 -15.75 3.13 -5.12
C HIS A 176 -14.95 4.41 -4.84
N ARG A 177 -15.22 5.11 -3.73
CA ARG A 177 -14.66 6.42 -3.45
C ARG A 177 -13.43 6.35 -2.56
N ILE A 178 -12.62 7.38 -2.65
CA ILE A 178 -11.51 7.64 -1.73
C ILE A 178 -11.97 8.70 -0.73
N GLY A 179 -11.69 8.49 0.55
CA GLY A 179 -12.05 9.44 1.60
C GLY A 179 -11.06 9.42 2.75
N VAL A 180 -11.21 10.33 3.70
CA VAL A 180 -10.44 10.32 4.94
C VAL A 180 -11.38 10.49 6.13
N VAL A 181 -11.03 9.88 7.25
CA VAL A 181 -11.74 10.02 8.52
C VAL A 181 -10.74 10.23 9.64
N SER A 182 -11.09 11.04 10.64
CA SER A 182 -10.24 11.18 11.83
C SER A 182 -10.24 9.87 12.61
N ARG A 183 -9.06 9.45 13.07
CA ARG A 183 -8.95 8.29 13.97
C ARG A 183 -9.71 8.50 15.27
N GLY A 184 -9.71 9.73 15.80
CA GLY A 184 -10.47 10.06 17.01
C GLY A 184 -11.96 9.80 16.86
N ASP A 185 -12.51 10.03 15.66
CA ASP A 185 -13.91 9.76 15.35
C ASP A 185 -14.21 8.26 15.25
N VAL A 186 -13.31 7.47 14.65
CA VAL A 186 -13.41 6.01 14.60
C VAL A 186 -13.33 5.43 16.03
N TRP A 187 -12.36 5.88 16.83
CA TRP A 187 -12.19 5.44 18.22
C TRP A 187 -13.34 5.84 19.15
N ALA A 188 -14.09 6.89 18.83
CA ALA A 188 -15.29 7.24 19.58
C ALA A 188 -16.40 6.19 19.40
N CYS A 189 -16.45 5.53 18.23
CA CYS A 189 -17.34 4.41 17.94
C CYS A 189 -16.76 3.07 18.43
N GLU A 190 -15.43 2.92 18.38
CA GLU A 190 -14.71 1.69 18.73
C GLU A 190 -13.62 1.92 19.80
N PRO A 191 -14.00 2.16 21.07
CA PRO A 191 -13.04 2.46 22.13
C PRO A 191 -12.10 1.29 22.44
N GLU A 192 -12.51 0.04 22.16
CA GLU A 192 -11.69 -1.15 22.34
C GLU A 192 -10.48 -1.17 21.39
N SER A 193 -10.64 -0.68 20.16
CA SER A 193 -9.56 -0.55 19.18
C SER A 193 -8.46 0.40 19.68
N ARG A 194 -8.85 1.51 20.33
CA ARG A 194 -7.91 2.40 21.00
C ARG A 194 -7.15 1.70 22.13
N ALA A 195 -7.88 0.99 23.00
CA ALA A 195 -7.25 0.29 24.13
C ALA A 195 -6.24 -0.76 23.63
N ALA A 196 -6.59 -1.52 22.59
CA ALA A 196 -5.70 -2.49 21.97
C ALA A 196 -4.44 -1.85 21.36
N HIS A 197 -4.52 -0.63 20.84
CA HIS A 197 -3.35 0.06 20.30
C HIS A 197 -2.32 0.44 21.36
N PHE A 198 -2.77 0.74 22.57
CA PHE A 198 -1.92 1.08 23.71
C PHE A 198 -1.46 -0.16 24.49
N ASP A 199 -1.82 -1.37 24.07
CA ASP A 199 -1.38 -2.59 24.76
C ASP A 199 0.15 -2.70 24.75
N GLY A 200 0.73 -2.98 25.92
CA GLY A 200 2.19 -2.97 26.12
C GLY A 200 2.84 -1.58 26.25
N MET A 201 2.09 -0.48 26.15
CA MET A 201 2.60 0.87 26.37
C MET A 201 2.30 1.37 27.79
N ASP A 202 3.35 1.58 28.59
CA ASP A 202 3.22 2.25 29.88
C ASP A 202 3.18 3.78 29.75
N SER A 203 2.64 4.45 30.77
CA SER A 203 2.46 5.90 30.77
C SER A 203 3.76 6.68 30.75
N ASP A 204 4.81 6.20 31.44
CA ASP A 204 6.10 6.90 31.51
C ASP A 204 6.79 6.89 30.13
N THR A 205 6.74 5.75 29.43
CA THR A 205 7.23 5.61 28.06
C THR A 205 6.48 6.53 27.10
N PHE A 206 5.14 6.60 27.21
CA PHE A 206 4.34 7.48 26.35
C PHE A 206 4.61 8.97 26.61
N GLU A 207 4.74 9.38 27.87
CA GLU A 207 5.08 10.75 28.25
C GLU A 207 6.48 11.15 27.76
N ALA A 208 7.47 10.25 27.92
CA ALA A 208 8.80 10.44 27.38
C ALA A 208 8.77 10.59 25.86
N PHE A 209 8.01 9.75 25.16
CA PHE A 209 7.84 9.85 23.71
C PHE A 209 7.22 11.18 23.30
N CYS A 210 6.16 11.63 23.97
CA CYS A 210 5.55 12.94 23.72
C CYS A 210 6.57 14.09 23.86
N SER A 211 7.41 14.04 24.90
CA SER A 211 8.46 15.04 25.12
C SER A 211 9.51 15.04 23.99
N TYR A 212 9.96 13.86 23.56
CA TYR A 212 10.97 13.73 22.52
C TYR A 212 10.44 14.10 21.12
N ALA A 213 9.22 13.67 20.80
CA ALA A 213 8.57 13.99 19.52
C ALA A 213 8.32 15.49 19.33
N SER A 214 8.12 16.24 20.43
CA SER A 214 8.02 17.70 20.43
C SER A 214 9.35 18.40 20.09
N SER A 215 10.48 17.68 20.08
CA SER A 215 11.84 18.17 19.82
C SER A 215 12.40 17.69 18.47
N ASP A 216 11.54 17.47 17.48
CA ASP A 216 11.90 16.99 16.14
C ASP A 216 12.57 15.60 16.14
N ALA A 217 11.89 14.61 16.72
CA ALA A 217 12.37 13.23 16.87
C ALA A 217 12.77 12.51 15.57
N GLU A 218 12.44 13.05 14.40
CA GLU A 218 12.82 12.54 13.07
C GLU A 218 14.07 13.23 12.50
N ASP A 219 14.48 14.38 13.04
CA ASP A 219 15.53 15.22 12.45
C ASP A 219 16.93 14.78 12.94
N ALA A 220 17.58 13.97 12.11
CA ALA A 220 18.93 13.49 12.38
C ALA A 220 19.97 14.63 12.48
N SER A 221 19.70 15.84 11.96
CA SER A 221 20.61 16.99 12.10
C SER A 221 20.65 17.57 13.51
N LYS A 222 19.65 17.24 14.36
CA LYS A 222 19.50 17.77 15.72
C LYS A 222 20.02 16.86 16.82
N ILE A 223 20.57 15.71 16.45
CA ILE A 223 21.17 14.77 17.39
C ILE A 223 22.69 14.71 17.19
N ASN A 224 23.39 14.30 18.25
CA ASN A 224 24.85 14.09 18.19
C ASN A 224 25.21 12.89 17.29
N ARG A 225 26.51 12.64 17.14
CA ARG A 225 27.05 11.45 16.46
C ARG A 225 27.96 10.65 17.39
N LEU A 226 27.94 9.34 17.23
CA LEU A 226 28.96 8.45 17.77
C LEU A 226 30.16 8.46 16.82
N PRO A 227 31.38 8.77 17.29
CA PRO A 227 32.56 8.84 16.41
C PRO A 227 33.03 7.47 15.90
N SER A 228 32.64 6.39 16.59
CA SER A 228 33.00 5.02 16.28
C SER A 228 31.89 4.07 16.73
N MET A 229 31.88 2.86 16.19
CA MET A 229 30.95 1.80 16.59
C MET A 229 31.63 0.44 16.55
N THR A 230 31.17 -0.46 17.40
CA THR A 230 31.50 -1.88 17.40
C THR A 230 30.23 -2.71 17.21
N GLY A 231 30.38 -3.99 16.87
CA GLY A 231 29.24 -4.92 16.83
C GLY A 231 28.52 -5.01 18.19
N ASN A 232 29.26 -4.96 19.29
CA ASN A 232 28.69 -4.95 20.63
C ASN A 232 27.87 -3.68 20.93
N ASP A 233 28.24 -2.52 20.40
CA ASP A 233 27.46 -1.30 20.59
C ASP A 233 26.07 -1.44 19.94
N PHE A 234 26.03 -1.97 18.71
CA PHE A 234 24.78 -2.25 18.01
C PHE A 234 23.93 -3.30 18.75
N LEU A 235 24.53 -4.43 19.16
CA LEU A 235 23.80 -5.49 19.85
C LEU A 235 23.33 -5.05 21.25
N ALA A 236 24.09 -4.19 21.94
CA ALA A 236 23.67 -3.57 23.19
C ALA A 236 22.48 -2.62 22.99
N ALA A 237 22.47 -1.83 21.91
CA ALA A 237 21.33 -1.00 21.54
C ALA A 237 20.07 -1.85 21.27
N CYS A 238 20.21 -3.00 20.59
CA CYS A 238 19.12 -3.97 20.42
C CYS A 238 18.61 -4.48 21.78
N ALA A 239 19.53 -4.85 22.68
CA ALA A 239 19.20 -5.35 24.01
C ALA A 239 18.43 -4.33 24.87
N LEU A 240 18.75 -3.03 24.77
CA LEU A 240 18.00 -1.97 25.44
C LEU A 240 16.55 -1.93 24.96
N GLY A 241 16.33 -2.01 23.65
CA GLY A 241 14.99 -2.04 23.08
C GLY A 241 14.21 -3.28 23.49
N TYR A 242 14.85 -4.46 23.48
CA TYR A 242 14.22 -5.69 23.94
C TYR A 242 13.79 -5.62 25.41
N GLU A 243 14.66 -5.07 26.26
CA GLU A 243 14.37 -4.87 27.68
C GLU A 243 13.20 -3.92 27.90
N ALA A 244 13.17 -2.79 27.19
CA ALA A 244 12.09 -1.82 27.27
C ALA A 244 10.74 -2.36 26.78
N CYS A 245 10.74 -3.26 25.81
CA CYS A 245 9.52 -3.88 25.30
C CYS A 245 9.11 -5.15 26.07
N GLY A 246 9.77 -5.46 27.19
CA GLY A 246 9.41 -6.60 28.04
C GLY A 246 9.71 -7.98 27.44
N TYR A 247 10.60 -8.06 26.45
CA TYR A 247 11.02 -9.35 25.90
C TYR A 247 11.76 -10.20 26.94
N ASN A 248 11.71 -11.53 26.78
CA ASN A 248 12.43 -12.43 27.67
C ASN A 248 13.93 -12.40 27.37
N LEU A 249 14.72 -11.79 28.26
CA LEU A 249 16.16 -11.67 28.07
C LEU A 249 16.94 -12.89 28.58
N CYS A 250 16.26 -13.89 29.15
CA CYS A 250 16.88 -15.00 29.87
C CYS A 250 16.72 -16.33 29.13
N GLY A 251 17.82 -17.07 29.06
CA GLY A 251 17.85 -18.44 28.53
C GLY A 251 17.39 -19.49 29.54
N LYS A 252 17.54 -20.76 29.16
CA LYS A 252 17.28 -21.90 30.06
C LYS A 252 18.15 -21.76 31.32
N GLY A 253 17.51 -21.68 32.49
CA GLY A 253 18.19 -21.50 33.79
C GLY A 253 18.20 -20.06 34.32
N GLY A 254 17.45 -19.13 33.72
CA GLY A 254 17.22 -17.79 34.27
C GLY A 254 18.40 -16.83 34.16
N LYS A 255 19.44 -17.17 33.39
CA LYS A 255 20.59 -16.30 33.12
C LYS A 255 20.31 -15.45 31.88
N ARG A 256 20.67 -14.16 31.93
CA ARG A 256 20.61 -13.25 30.77
C ARG A 256 21.43 -13.81 29.62
N LEU A 257 20.86 -13.80 28.43
CA LEU A 257 21.51 -14.24 27.20
C LEU A 257 22.66 -13.28 26.84
N PRO A 258 23.74 -13.80 26.22
CA PRO A 258 24.70 -12.97 25.49
C PRO A 258 24.01 -12.07 24.45
N LEU A 259 24.60 -10.93 24.12
CA LEU A 259 23.97 -9.91 23.26
C LEU A 259 23.66 -10.42 21.84
N ASP A 260 24.57 -11.19 21.26
CA ASP A 260 24.42 -11.81 19.95
C ASP A 260 23.32 -12.88 19.95
N ASP A 261 23.30 -13.74 20.98
CA ASP A 261 22.25 -14.75 21.15
C ASP A 261 20.87 -14.09 21.39
N LEU A 262 20.82 -12.99 22.13
CA LEU A 262 19.61 -12.21 22.38
C LEU A 262 19.08 -11.59 21.08
N TYR A 263 19.95 -10.96 20.29
CA TYR A 263 19.61 -10.44 18.97
C TYR A 263 19.06 -11.55 18.07
N LEU A 264 19.72 -12.70 17.98
CA LEU A 264 19.27 -13.82 17.14
C LEU A 264 17.95 -14.46 17.61
N CYS A 265 17.56 -14.31 18.87
CA CYS A 265 16.24 -14.74 19.35
C CYS A 265 15.10 -13.95 18.69
N TYR A 266 15.29 -12.65 18.46
CA TYR A 266 14.21 -11.72 18.11
C TYR A 266 14.34 -11.11 16.72
N ALA A 267 15.56 -10.94 16.21
CA ALA A 267 15.85 -10.48 14.85
C ALA A 267 15.61 -11.59 13.84
N ASP A 268 15.38 -11.22 12.58
CA ASP A 268 15.01 -12.15 11.50
C ASP A 268 16.10 -13.18 11.10
N GLY A 269 17.32 -13.01 11.60
CA GLY A 269 18.45 -13.91 11.38
C GLY A 269 19.22 -13.70 10.08
N ARG A 270 18.92 -12.64 9.31
CA ARG A 270 19.62 -12.23 8.09
C ARG A 270 20.66 -11.15 8.40
N ASP A 271 21.55 -11.43 9.33
CA ASP A 271 22.48 -10.46 9.94
C ASP A 271 23.73 -10.11 9.09
N GLU A 272 23.75 -10.50 7.80
CA GLU A 272 24.89 -10.31 6.90
C GLU A 272 26.23 -10.83 7.46
N GLY A 273 26.19 -11.90 8.27
CA GLY A 273 27.37 -12.51 8.87
C GLY A 273 28.02 -11.65 9.96
N LEU A 274 27.27 -10.72 10.57
CA LEU A 274 27.71 -9.92 11.71
C LEU A 274 28.10 -10.84 12.89
N THR A 275 27.19 -11.70 13.32
CA THR A 275 27.42 -12.61 14.46
C THR A 275 28.16 -13.88 14.06
N GLY A 276 28.15 -14.23 12.76
CA GLY A 276 28.59 -15.53 12.25
C GLY A 276 27.62 -16.68 12.57
N LYS A 277 26.60 -16.43 13.38
CA LYS A 277 25.57 -17.38 13.83
C LYS A 277 24.23 -17.19 13.09
N GLY A 278 24.16 -16.30 12.10
CA GLY A 278 22.99 -16.09 11.25
C GLY A 278 22.58 -17.33 10.45
N MET A 279 21.40 -17.29 9.84
CA MET A 279 20.83 -18.44 9.11
C MET A 279 21.26 -18.43 7.63
N GLY A 280 21.40 -19.61 7.03
CA GLY A 280 21.64 -19.76 5.58
C GLY A 280 22.98 -19.18 5.12
N LEU A 281 22.95 -18.33 4.09
CA LEU A 281 24.14 -17.69 3.50
C LEU A 281 24.84 -16.69 4.44
N HIS A 282 24.24 -16.40 5.59
CA HIS A 282 24.76 -15.46 6.59
C HIS A 282 25.52 -16.17 7.73
N SER A 283 25.67 -17.49 7.67
CA SER A 283 26.51 -18.27 8.61
C SER A 283 27.99 -18.16 8.24
N GLY A 284 28.89 -18.07 9.23
CA GLY A 284 30.32 -17.87 8.97
C GLY A 284 31.14 -17.55 10.22
N PRO A 285 32.38 -17.03 10.06
CA PRO A 285 33.25 -16.73 11.20
C PRO A 285 32.76 -15.56 12.07
N GLY A 286 31.78 -14.77 11.59
CA GLY A 286 31.39 -13.52 12.22
C GLY A 286 32.46 -12.43 12.07
N VAL A 287 32.21 -11.28 12.68
CA VAL A 287 33.25 -10.25 12.88
C VAL A 287 33.68 -10.20 14.35
N ASP A 288 34.83 -9.58 14.63
CA ASP A 288 35.19 -9.24 16.00
C ASP A 288 34.25 -8.14 16.51
N LEU A 289 33.22 -8.54 17.27
CA LEU A 289 32.19 -7.66 17.80
C LEU A 289 32.73 -6.57 18.74
N SER A 290 33.98 -6.67 19.20
CA SER A 290 34.63 -5.67 20.06
C SER A 290 35.52 -4.69 19.30
N SER A 291 35.79 -4.94 18.01
CA SER A 291 36.68 -4.13 17.18
C SER A 291 35.93 -3.11 16.35
N SER A 292 36.30 -1.84 16.47
CA SER A 292 35.75 -0.77 15.62
C SER A 292 36.19 -0.93 14.17
N ASP A 293 37.42 -1.38 13.92
CA ASP A 293 37.93 -1.60 12.56
C ASP A 293 37.16 -2.72 11.86
N ALA A 294 36.86 -3.80 12.60
CA ALA A 294 36.07 -4.92 12.08
C ALA A 294 34.62 -4.50 11.76
N TRP A 295 34.04 -3.61 12.58
CA TRP A 295 32.73 -3.01 12.30
C TRP A 295 32.76 -2.14 11.05
N GLU A 296 33.75 -1.25 10.89
CA GLU A 296 33.85 -0.39 9.70
C GLU A 296 34.01 -1.21 8.42
N GLU A 297 34.88 -2.22 8.44
CA GLU A 297 35.05 -3.12 7.29
C GLU A 297 33.73 -3.82 6.94
N TRP A 298 32.98 -4.29 7.93
CA TRP A 298 31.69 -4.95 7.72
C TRP A 298 30.61 -4.00 7.22
N TYR A 299 30.44 -2.85 7.88
CA TYR A 299 29.37 -1.87 7.63
C TYR A 299 29.49 -1.23 6.24
N PHE A 300 30.71 -0.91 5.79
CA PHE A 300 30.94 -0.27 4.49
C PHE A 300 31.14 -1.27 3.34
N ASN A 301 31.09 -2.58 3.59
CA ASN A 301 31.27 -3.59 2.55
C ASN A 301 30.03 -3.72 1.66
N ARG A 302 30.06 -3.03 0.52
CA ARG A 302 28.96 -3.02 -0.48
C ARG A 302 28.80 -4.34 -1.26
N ASN A 303 29.68 -5.31 -1.08
CA ASN A 303 29.56 -6.63 -1.72
C ASN A 303 28.69 -7.60 -0.90
N ARG A 304 28.33 -7.23 0.33
CA ARG A 304 27.34 -7.90 1.17
C ARG A 304 25.95 -7.45 0.70
N ILE A 305 25.21 -8.34 0.04
CA ILE A 305 23.92 -8.04 -0.60
C ILE A 305 22.90 -9.08 -0.14
N GLY A 306 21.75 -8.64 0.37
CA GLY A 306 20.56 -9.47 0.53
C GLY A 306 20.12 -9.78 1.97
N GLY A 307 20.85 -9.36 3.00
CA GLY A 307 20.44 -9.51 4.41
C GLY A 307 19.94 -8.22 5.03
N HIS A 308 19.23 -8.37 6.15
CA HIS A 308 18.49 -7.32 6.84
C HIS A 308 18.94 -7.24 8.31
N PRO A 309 20.21 -6.92 8.62
CA PRO A 309 20.73 -6.92 9.99
C PRO A 309 19.98 -5.96 10.92
N TRP A 310 19.24 -5.01 10.34
CA TRP A 310 18.48 -3.99 11.03
C TRP A 310 17.09 -4.46 11.48
N GLU A 311 16.52 -5.55 10.94
CA GLU A 311 15.20 -6.07 11.34
C GLU A 311 15.29 -6.79 12.71
N VAL A 312 15.31 -5.98 13.78
CA VAL A 312 15.57 -6.43 15.16
C VAL A 312 14.36 -7.09 15.82
N CYS A 313 13.14 -6.83 15.35
CA CYS A 313 11.94 -7.57 15.77
C CYS A 313 11.27 -8.20 14.55
N ARG A 314 11.24 -9.53 14.50
CA ARG A 314 10.67 -10.31 13.39
C ARG A 314 9.25 -9.88 12.99
N GLY A 315 9.02 -9.80 11.70
CA GLY A 315 7.72 -9.56 11.10
C GLY A 315 7.75 -9.77 9.59
N GLY A 316 6.60 -9.62 8.94
CA GLY A 316 6.55 -9.49 7.49
C GLY A 316 7.11 -8.15 7.02
N ASN A 317 7.08 -7.91 5.71
CA ASN A 317 7.64 -6.70 5.09
C ASN A 317 7.13 -5.37 5.68
N SER A 318 5.93 -5.35 6.28
CA SER A 318 5.34 -4.18 6.94
C SER A 318 5.19 -4.32 8.46
N THR A 319 5.56 -5.43 9.08
CA THR A 319 5.20 -5.74 10.49
C THR A 319 6.40 -6.07 11.36
N HIS A 320 7.58 -5.58 11.00
CA HIS A 320 8.82 -5.67 11.79
C HIS A 320 9.17 -4.33 12.45
N VAL A 321 10.07 -4.36 13.44
CA VAL A 321 10.77 -3.16 13.93
C VAL A 321 12.20 -3.23 13.41
N SER A 322 12.64 -2.14 12.78
CA SER A 322 14.00 -1.96 12.32
C SER A 322 14.76 -0.98 13.22
N LEU A 323 15.99 -1.34 13.58
CA LEU A 323 16.98 -0.47 14.21
C LEU A 323 18.14 -0.31 13.25
N PHE A 324 18.07 0.72 12.41
CA PHE A 324 19.14 1.05 11.48
C PHE A 324 20.31 1.67 12.23
N VAL A 325 21.52 1.28 11.87
CA VAL A 325 22.71 2.11 12.10
C VAL A 325 22.94 2.96 10.86
N CYS A 326 22.92 4.27 11.04
CA CYS A 326 23.14 5.25 9.99
C CYS A 326 24.53 5.89 10.16
N HIS A 327 25.14 6.30 9.06
CA HIS A 327 26.40 7.05 9.03
C HIS A 327 26.30 8.18 8.01
N ASP A 328 26.77 9.39 8.34
CA ASP A 328 26.61 10.57 7.45
C ASP A 328 27.43 10.47 6.15
N GLY A 329 28.52 9.71 6.17
CA GLY A 329 29.49 9.60 5.07
C GLY A 329 28.88 9.23 3.70
N PRO A 330 28.26 8.04 3.53
CA PRO A 330 27.76 7.60 2.23
C PRO A 330 26.80 8.56 1.53
N GLU A 331 25.87 9.17 2.29
CA GLU A 331 24.90 10.13 1.76
C GLU A 331 25.59 11.45 1.37
N THR A 332 26.47 11.96 2.23
CA THR A 332 27.21 13.19 1.96
C THR A 332 28.13 13.04 0.74
N GLU A 333 28.80 11.90 0.60
CA GLU A 333 29.60 11.56 -0.59
C GLU A 333 28.75 11.49 -1.86
N PHE A 334 27.53 10.95 -1.76
CA PHE A 334 26.62 10.90 -2.89
C PHE A 334 26.19 12.31 -3.33
N ARG A 335 25.78 13.18 -2.40
CA ARG A 335 25.40 14.57 -2.68
C ARG A 335 26.55 15.40 -3.25
N HIS A 336 27.78 15.20 -2.76
CA HIS A 336 28.98 15.83 -3.33
C HIS A 336 29.20 15.40 -4.79
N ARG A 337 29.06 14.10 -5.11
CA ARG A 337 29.15 13.61 -6.51
C ARG A 337 28.06 14.15 -7.43
N LEU A 338 26.88 14.44 -6.89
CA LEU A 338 25.80 15.10 -7.64
C LEU A 338 26.03 16.61 -7.85
N GLY A 339 27.07 17.19 -7.23
CA GLY A 339 27.35 18.62 -7.29
C GLY A 339 26.45 19.47 -6.38
N GLU A 340 25.73 18.85 -5.45
CA GLU A 340 24.87 19.55 -4.48
C GLU A 340 25.66 20.17 -3.33
N LEU A 341 26.91 19.73 -3.13
CA LEU A 341 27.83 20.26 -2.13
C LEU A 341 29.11 20.71 -2.83
N SER A 342 29.61 21.89 -2.47
CA SER A 342 30.95 22.32 -2.86
C SER A 342 32.03 21.50 -2.13
N ASP A 343 33.26 21.51 -2.65
CA ASP A 343 34.39 20.85 -1.99
C ASP A 343 34.62 21.36 -0.56
N ALA A 344 34.42 22.66 -0.32
CA ALA A 344 34.57 23.27 1.00
C ALA A 344 33.50 22.77 1.98
N GLU A 345 32.23 22.73 1.56
CA GLU A 345 31.12 22.20 2.37
C GLU A 345 31.29 20.71 2.65
N PHE A 346 31.75 19.94 1.66
CA PHE A 346 32.05 18.53 1.83
C PHE A 346 33.15 18.30 2.88
N GLN A 347 34.28 19.02 2.80
CA GLN A 347 35.36 18.88 3.78
C GLN A 347 34.96 19.30 5.19
N GLU A 348 34.10 20.32 5.33
CA GLU A 348 33.63 20.75 6.65
C GLU A 348 32.65 19.72 7.25
N SER A 349 31.70 19.23 6.45
CA SER A 349 30.74 18.20 6.90
C SER A 349 31.44 16.93 7.36
N LYS A 350 32.54 16.54 6.69
CA LYS A 350 33.33 15.35 7.00
C LYS A 350 33.90 15.32 8.42
N LYS A 351 34.14 16.48 9.02
CA LYS A 351 34.64 16.60 10.40
C LYS A 351 33.58 16.25 11.45
N LEU A 352 32.30 16.28 11.06
CA LEU A 352 31.15 16.05 11.93
C LEU A 352 30.49 14.69 11.69
N TRP A 353 31.01 13.88 10.76
CA TRP A 353 30.46 12.57 10.46
C TRP A 353 30.57 11.65 11.66
N GLY A 354 29.56 10.82 11.80
CA GLY A 354 29.64 9.64 12.63
C GLY A 354 28.36 8.82 12.54
N TYR A 355 28.16 7.96 13.52
CA TYR A 355 27.04 7.04 13.57
C TYR A 355 25.88 7.60 14.40
N TYR A 356 24.68 7.18 14.04
CA TYR A 356 23.47 7.35 14.84
C TYR A 356 22.50 6.20 14.56
N TYR A 357 21.46 6.08 15.38
CA TYR A 357 20.42 5.07 15.21
C TYR A 357 19.16 5.66 14.60
N ALA A 358 18.49 4.93 13.71
CA ALA A 358 17.14 5.23 13.27
C ALA A 358 16.22 4.04 13.56
N VAL A 359 15.21 4.27 14.38
CA VAL A 359 14.18 3.27 14.68
C VAL A 359 13.05 3.43 13.67
N ALA A 360 12.60 2.33 13.07
CA ALA A 360 11.43 2.31 12.20
C ALA A 360 10.49 1.18 12.59
N GLY A 361 9.18 1.46 12.63
CA GLY A 361 8.18 0.47 12.99
C GLY A 361 6.78 1.09 13.06
N LYS A 362 6.40 1.82 12.00
CA LYS A 362 5.14 2.58 11.96
C LYS A 362 3.89 1.72 11.84
N ALA A 363 4.01 0.41 11.73
CA ALA A 363 2.88 -0.51 11.63
C ALA A 363 2.02 -0.45 12.89
N TRP A 364 0.69 -0.61 12.74
CA TRP A 364 -0.23 -0.67 13.87
C TRP A 364 0.27 -1.61 14.98
N SER A 365 0.65 -2.84 14.62
CA SER A 365 1.07 -3.89 15.54
C SER A 365 2.48 -3.73 16.13
N ARG A 366 3.29 -2.80 15.63
CA ARG A 366 4.71 -2.63 16.01
C ARG A 366 5.07 -1.25 16.54
N SER A 367 4.16 -0.27 16.40
CA SER A 367 4.43 1.12 16.77
C SER A 367 4.72 1.31 18.26
N VAL A 368 4.08 0.53 19.14
CA VAL A 368 4.39 0.50 20.59
C VAL A 368 5.84 0.09 20.83
N GLU A 369 6.28 -1.00 20.19
CA GLU A 369 7.64 -1.52 20.34
C GLU A 369 8.67 -0.56 19.73
N ALA A 370 8.38 0.05 18.58
CA ALA A 370 9.24 1.05 17.98
C ALA A 370 9.41 2.29 18.88
N VAL A 371 8.33 2.74 19.52
CA VAL A 371 8.38 3.81 20.53
C VAL A 371 9.19 3.37 21.74
N GLY A 372 8.99 2.16 22.25
CA GLY A 372 9.76 1.60 23.37
C GLY A 372 11.27 1.55 23.08
N PHE A 373 11.65 1.04 21.90
CA PHE A 373 13.04 1.07 21.42
C PHE A 373 13.59 2.49 21.38
N TYR A 374 12.87 3.40 20.74
CA TYR A 374 13.31 4.78 20.60
C TYR A 374 13.53 5.46 21.96
N VAL A 375 12.55 5.37 22.86
CA VAL A 375 12.62 5.95 24.22
C VAL A 375 13.79 5.35 25.00
N ALA A 376 13.98 4.03 24.95
CA ALA A 376 15.08 3.36 25.64
C ALA A 376 16.46 3.86 25.19
N LEU A 377 16.66 4.03 23.88
CA LEU A 377 17.90 4.57 23.32
C LEU A 377 18.13 6.02 23.77
N LYS A 378 17.08 6.85 23.77
CA LYS A 378 17.16 8.24 24.22
C LYS A 378 17.48 8.33 25.71
N CYS A 379 16.86 7.51 26.55
CA CYS A 379 17.15 7.44 27.98
C CYS A 379 18.59 6.98 28.26
N ALA A 380 19.15 6.11 27.43
CA ALA A 380 20.54 5.69 27.49
C ALA A 380 21.54 6.74 26.95
N GLY A 381 21.07 7.88 26.45
CA GLY A 381 21.90 8.95 25.89
C GLY A 381 22.42 8.66 24.48
N LEU A 382 21.87 7.67 23.79
CA LEU A 382 22.27 7.33 22.42
C LEU A 382 21.66 8.30 21.40
N PRO A 383 22.40 8.67 20.35
CA PRO A 383 21.86 9.50 19.27
C PRO A 383 20.90 8.65 18.42
N ALA A 384 19.61 8.82 18.64
CA ALA A 384 18.56 8.10 17.93
C ALA A 384 17.48 9.05 17.39
N VAL A 385 16.95 8.71 16.21
CA VAL A 385 15.70 9.24 15.65
C VAL A 385 14.66 8.12 15.56
N LEU A 386 13.39 8.49 15.52
CA LEU A 386 12.28 7.60 15.17
C LEU A 386 11.73 8.03 13.81
N CYS A 387 11.71 7.14 12.82
CA CYS A 387 11.10 7.37 11.53
C CYS A 387 9.58 7.60 11.70
N ASP A 388 9.04 8.61 11.00
CA ASP A 388 7.63 9.00 11.06
C ASP A 388 7.12 9.36 12.48
N ALA A 389 8.01 9.76 13.42
CA ALA A 389 7.66 10.03 14.82
C ALA A 389 6.44 10.94 15.02
N ARG A 390 6.30 11.99 14.22
CA ARG A 390 5.17 12.94 14.26
C ARG A 390 3.88 12.25 13.84
N ALA A 391 3.90 11.44 12.79
CA ALA A 391 2.73 10.68 12.34
C ALA A 391 2.36 9.59 13.35
N VAL A 392 3.36 8.90 13.91
CA VAL A 392 3.17 7.91 14.98
C VAL A 392 2.58 8.58 16.24
N LEU A 393 3.07 9.75 16.64
CA LEU A 393 2.52 10.50 17.76
C LEU A 393 1.07 10.94 17.51
N ALA A 394 0.79 11.47 16.31
CA ALA A 394 -0.56 11.86 15.92
C ALA A 394 -1.52 10.66 15.99
N ARG A 395 -1.06 9.47 15.55
CA ARG A 395 -1.81 8.22 15.71
C ARG A 395 -2.15 7.94 17.17
N PHE A 396 -1.18 7.93 18.08
CA PHE A 396 -1.45 7.66 19.50
C PHE A 396 -2.42 8.68 20.11
N LYS A 397 -2.39 9.93 19.65
CA LYS A 397 -3.31 10.97 20.10
C LYS A 397 -4.70 10.90 19.43
N GLY A 398 -4.87 10.08 18.40
CA GLY A 398 -6.09 10.05 17.58
C GLY A 398 -6.27 11.30 16.72
N GLU A 399 -5.19 12.04 16.49
CA GLU A 399 -5.15 13.30 15.73
C GLU A 399 -4.85 13.07 14.24
N ASP A 400 -4.49 11.84 13.84
CA ASP A 400 -4.22 11.48 12.46
C ASP A 400 -5.50 11.13 11.68
N LEU A 401 -5.31 11.00 10.36
CA LEU A 401 -6.32 10.56 9.42
C LEU A 401 -6.10 9.09 9.06
N ILE A 402 -7.20 8.36 8.92
CA ILE A 402 -7.25 7.04 8.29
C ILE A 402 -7.74 7.23 6.85
N GLY A 403 -7.05 6.61 5.90
CA GLY A 403 -7.46 6.65 4.50
C GLY A 403 -8.56 5.62 4.21
N VAL A 404 -9.74 6.07 3.80
CA VAL A 404 -10.78 5.22 3.24
C VAL A 404 -10.47 4.97 1.77
N VAL A 405 -10.35 3.72 1.39
CA VAL A 405 -10.04 3.31 0.01
C VAL A 405 -11.18 2.50 -0.59
N PRO A 406 -11.30 2.45 -1.93
CA PRO A 406 -12.27 1.61 -2.61
C PRO A 406 -12.15 0.14 -2.19
N HIS A 407 -13.27 -0.59 -2.19
CA HIS A 407 -13.32 -2.01 -1.78
C HIS A 407 -12.49 -2.92 -2.68
N ASP A 408 -12.25 -2.46 -3.91
CA ASP A 408 -11.44 -3.15 -4.88
C ASP A 408 -9.94 -2.77 -4.77
N VAL A 409 -9.55 -1.98 -3.78
CA VAL A 409 -8.15 -1.69 -3.42
C VAL A 409 -7.81 -2.42 -2.12
N ILE A 410 -6.66 -3.09 -2.06
CA ILE A 410 -6.19 -3.66 -0.78
C ILE A 410 -5.80 -2.49 0.12
N PRO A 411 -6.33 -2.36 1.36
CA PRO A 411 -6.06 -1.23 2.26
C PRO A 411 -4.66 -1.32 2.89
N ALA A 412 -3.63 -1.39 2.05
CA ALA A 412 -2.23 -1.45 2.41
C ALA A 412 -1.40 -0.75 1.34
N TYR A 413 -0.45 0.08 1.77
CA TYR A 413 0.44 0.83 0.88
C TYR A 413 -0.28 1.80 -0.07
N CYS A 414 -1.36 2.42 0.39
CA CYS A 414 -2.19 3.32 -0.41
C CYS A 414 -1.79 4.80 -0.27
N GLU A 415 -0.64 5.12 0.31
CA GLU A 415 -0.20 6.50 0.61
C GLU A 415 -0.26 7.40 -0.64
N SER A 416 0.06 6.84 -1.81
CA SER A 416 0.09 7.55 -3.10
C SER A 416 -1.28 7.99 -3.62
N MET A 417 -2.37 7.40 -3.12
CA MET A 417 -3.74 7.76 -3.49
C MET A 417 -4.19 9.08 -2.84
N PHE A 418 -3.49 9.52 -1.79
CA PHE A 418 -3.89 10.67 -1.00
C PHE A 418 -3.03 11.91 -1.33
N PRO A 419 -3.64 13.10 -1.41
CA PRO A 419 -2.89 14.34 -1.61
C PRO A 419 -1.89 14.60 -0.48
N LYS A 420 -0.65 14.96 -0.83
CA LYS A 420 0.42 15.32 0.14
C LYS A 420 0.01 16.38 1.17
N ARG A 421 -0.96 17.24 0.86
CA ARG A 421 -1.50 18.26 1.78
C ARG A 421 -2.17 17.67 3.03
N LEU A 422 -2.60 16.41 2.99
CA LEU A 422 -3.22 15.71 4.12
C LEU A 422 -2.19 15.15 5.10
N GLY A 423 -0.89 15.32 4.82
CA GLY A 423 0.18 14.76 5.63
C GLY A 423 0.37 13.27 5.41
N THR A 424 1.03 12.62 6.36
CA THR A 424 1.32 11.18 6.32
C THR A 424 0.13 10.40 6.84
N ILE A 425 -0.51 9.62 5.96
CA ILE A 425 -1.56 8.66 6.33
C ILE A 425 -0.89 7.30 6.52
N LEU A 426 -1.06 6.73 7.70
CA LEU A 426 -0.36 5.49 8.07
C LEU A 426 -1.22 4.24 7.89
N ASP A 427 -2.54 4.36 8.05
CA ASP A 427 -3.47 3.24 7.97
C ASP A 427 -4.57 3.52 6.96
N PHE A 428 -5.08 2.44 6.38
CA PHE A 428 -6.14 2.48 5.39
C PHE A 428 -7.23 1.47 5.78
N MET A 429 -8.46 1.74 5.35
CA MET A 429 -9.59 0.85 5.64
C MET A 429 -10.60 0.84 4.50
N HIS A 430 -11.36 -0.24 4.46
CA HIS A 430 -12.67 -0.26 3.83
C HIS A 430 -13.69 0.19 4.87
N VAL A 431 -14.78 0.78 4.40
CA VAL A 431 -15.97 1.07 5.21
C VAL A 431 -17.11 0.22 4.71
N TYR A 432 -17.90 -0.35 5.61
CA TYR A 432 -19.11 -1.12 5.31
C TYR A 432 -20.34 -0.40 5.83
N ASP A 433 -21.52 -0.97 5.64
CA ASP A 433 -22.78 -0.33 6.04
C ASP A 433 -22.83 -0.02 7.55
N GLU A 434 -22.24 -0.86 8.40
CA GLU A 434 -22.13 -0.63 9.84
C GLU A 434 -21.23 0.60 10.15
N ASP A 435 -20.09 0.72 9.46
CA ASP A 435 -19.18 1.87 9.58
C ASP A 435 -19.85 3.17 9.10
N MET A 436 -20.56 3.08 7.97
CA MET A 436 -21.32 4.20 7.42
C MET A 436 -22.42 4.66 8.38
N ALA A 437 -23.06 3.74 9.10
CA ALA A 437 -24.03 4.06 10.15
C ALA A 437 -23.38 4.69 11.40
N ASN A 438 -22.14 4.30 11.72
CA ASN A 438 -21.43 4.74 12.93
C ASN A 438 -20.74 6.12 12.76
N PHE A 439 -20.03 6.32 11.65
CA PHE A 439 -19.22 7.52 11.40
C PHE A 439 -19.20 7.96 9.93
N GLY A 440 -20.10 7.46 9.08
CA GLY A 440 -20.13 7.79 7.65
C GLY A 440 -20.33 9.28 7.35
N ASP A 441 -21.04 10.00 8.22
CA ASP A 441 -21.24 11.46 8.14
C ASP A 441 -19.97 12.27 8.46
N LYS A 442 -18.97 11.62 9.05
CA LYS A 442 -17.67 12.21 9.40
C LYS A 442 -16.58 11.93 8.37
N ILE A 443 -16.86 11.10 7.37
CA ILE A 443 -15.91 10.81 6.29
C ILE A 443 -15.88 12.02 5.34
N GLU A 444 -14.69 12.61 5.17
CA GLU A 444 -14.43 13.57 4.12
C GLU A 444 -14.09 12.82 2.84
N TRP A 445 -15.06 12.71 1.93
CA TRP A 445 -14.85 12.12 0.61
C TRP A 445 -14.03 13.05 -0.28
N LEU A 446 -12.94 12.52 -0.82
CA LEU A 446 -12.14 13.24 -1.81
C LEU A 446 -12.91 13.29 -3.14
N PRO A 447 -12.84 14.41 -3.88
CA PRO A 447 -13.53 14.53 -5.15
C PRO A 447 -12.96 13.54 -6.16
N GLU A 448 -13.84 12.84 -6.86
CA GLU A 448 -13.48 11.96 -7.96
C GLU A 448 -12.75 12.75 -9.07
N PRO A 449 -11.65 12.23 -9.64
CA PRO A 449 -10.99 12.86 -10.77
C PRO A 449 -11.94 13.12 -11.94
N ALA A 450 -12.17 14.40 -12.25
CA ALA A 450 -13.10 14.77 -13.31
C ALA A 450 -12.61 14.27 -14.68
N ALA A 451 -13.47 13.53 -15.39
CA ALA A 451 -13.25 13.18 -16.79
C ALA A 451 -13.35 14.44 -17.65
N ARG A 452 -12.53 14.51 -18.70
CA ARG A 452 -12.46 15.67 -19.60
C ARG A 452 -12.34 15.20 -21.03
N LEU A 453 -12.87 16.00 -21.95
CA LEU A 453 -12.54 15.83 -23.37
C LEU A 453 -11.10 16.27 -23.62
N ALA A 454 -10.38 15.54 -24.45
CA ALA A 454 -9.07 15.92 -24.92
C ALA A 454 -9.18 17.26 -25.68
N SER A 455 -8.31 18.21 -25.34
CA SER A 455 -8.20 19.44 -26.12
C SER A 455 -7.73 19.06 -27.53
N ARG A 456 -8.55 19.33 -28.56
CA ARG A 456 -8.08 19.27 -29.95
C ARG A 456 -6.94 20.27 -30.05
N ALA A 457 -5.71 19.79 -30.26
CA ALA A 457 -4.65 20.65 -30.73
C ALA A 457 -5.16 21.27 -32.04
N MET A 458 -5.30 22.60 -32.05
CA MET A 458 -5.44 23.31 -33.32
C MET A 458 -4.12 23.10 -34.06
N GLU A 459 -4.10 22.14 -35.00
CA GLU A 459 -3.05 22.04 -36.01
C GLU A 459 -3.04 23.26 -36.92
#